data_AF-A0A938WN89-F1
#
_entry.id   AF-A0A938WN89-F1
#
_cell.length_a   1.000
_cell.length_b   1.000
_cell.length_c   1.000
_cell.angle_alpha   90.00
_cell.angle_beta   90.00
_cell.angle_gamma   90.00
#
_symmetry.space_group_name_H-M   'P 1'
#
loop_
_entity.id
_entity.type
_entity.pdbx_description
1 polymer ?
#
loop_
_entity_poly.entity_id
_entity_poly.type
_entity_poly.pdbx_seq_one_letter_code
_entity_poly.pdbx_strand_id
1 'polypeptide(L)' 'PLYLKDWIKSAGITKHITFHCFRHTYATLQLAAGTDLYTISKMLTHSNVATTQVYADVVSDLKRKASEQITLK' A
#
# COMPACT_ATOMS: atom_id res chain seq x y z
N PRO A 1 -15.95 -8.23 -12.93
CA PRO A 1 -14.92 -7.80 -13.90
C PRO A 1 -14.04 -8.98 -14.34
N LEU A 2 -14.34 -9.58 -15.49
CA LEU A 2 -13.71 -10.83 -15.94
C LEU A 2 -12.18 -10.70 -16.11
N TYR A 3 -11.69 -9.55 -16.58
CA TYR A 3 -10.26 -9.37 -16.93
C TYR A 3 -9.29 -9.34 -15.74
N LEU A 4 -9.74 -8.93 -14.54
CA LEU A 4 -8.83 -8.81 -13.40
C LEU A 4 -8.23 -10.17 -13.01
N LYS A 5 -9.04 -11.23 -13.04
CA LYS A 5 -8.56 -12.58 -12.70
C LYS A 5 -7.51 -13.07 -13.69
N ASP A 6 -7.72 -12.80 -14.98
CA ASP A 6 -6.78 -13.18 -16.04
C ASP A 6 -5.47 -12.41 -15.93
N TRP A 7 -5.52 -11.10 -15.64
CA TRP A 7 -4.30 -10.30 -15.43
C TRP A 7 -3.50 -10.76 -14.21
N ILE A 8 -4.18 -11.02 -13.08
CA ILE A 8 -3.55 -11.52 -11.85
C ILE A 8 -2.90 -12.89 -12.08
N LYS A 9 -3.58 -13.79 -12.81
CA LYS A 9 -3.05 -15.10 -13.19
C LYS A 9 -1.83 -14.99 -14.10
N SER A 10 -1.91 -14.15 -15.13
CA SER A 10 -0.78 -13.90 -16.06
C SER A 10 0.42 -13.25 -15.37
N ALA A 11 0.20 -12.45 -14.32
CA ALA A 11 1.25 -11.87 -13.49
C ALA A 11 1.86 -12.86 -12.47
N GLY A 12 1.37 -14.11 -12.40
CA GLY A 12 1.85 -15.13 -11.46
C GLY A 12 1.44 -14.88 -10.00
N ILE A 13 0.46 -14.00 -9.76
CA ILE A 13 0.01 -13.68 -8.41
C ILE A 13 -0.99 -14.74 -7.93
N THR A 14 -0.63 -15.48 -6.89
CA THR A 14 -1.46 -16.55 -6.31
C THR A 14 -2.42 -16.05 -5.23
N LYS A 15 -2.22 -14.82 -4.73
CA LYS A 15 -3.08 -14.20 -3.73
C LYS A 15 -4.42 -13.81 -4.34
N HIS A 16 -5.49 -13.92 -3.56
CA HIS A 16 -6.79 -13.36 -3.94
C HIS A 16 -6.74 -11.83 -3.92
N ILE A 17 -6.86 -11.20 -5.09
CA ILE A 17 -6.82 -9.75 -5.28
C ILE A 17 -8.18 -9.24 -5.77
N THR A 18 -8.66 -8.18 -5.13
CA THR A 18 -9.83 -7.41 -5.58
C THR A 18 -9.39 -6.02 -6.03
N PHE A 19 -10.28 -5.26 -6.68
CA PHE A 19 -9.94 -3.89 -7.05
C PHE A 19 -9.58 -2.99 -5.87
N HIS A 20 -10.15 -3.26 -4.69
CA HIS A 20 -9.83 -2.50 -3.48
C HIS A 20 -8.37 -2.66 -3.05
N CYS A 21 -7.73 -3.79 -3.36
CA CYS A 21 -6.31 -3.99 -3.09
C CYS A 21 -5.42 -2.98 -3.80
N PHE A 22 -5.76 -2.54 -5.02
CA PHE A 22 -4.99 -1.51 -5.71
C PHE A 22 -5.06 -0.16 -5.01
N ARG A 23 -6.18 0.17 -4.36
CA ARG A 23 -6.32 1.39 -3.55
C ARG A 23 -5.37 1.34 -2.35
N HIS A 24 -5.25 0.18 -1.70
CA HIS A 24 -4.28 -0.01 -0.62
C HIS A 24 -2.84 0.15 -1.13
N THR A 25 -2.50 -0.50 -2.26
CA THR A 25 -1.18 -0.38 -2.87
C THR A 25 -0.84 1.07 -3.21
N TYR A 26 -1.77 1.82 -3.80
CA TYR A 26 -1.59 3.25 -4.10
C TYR A 26 -1.28 4.05 -2.83
N ALA A 27 -2.06 3.87 -1.76
CA ALA A 27 -1.86 4.60 -0.51
C ALA A 27 -0.49 4.31 0.13
N THR A 28 -0.10 3.03 0.20
CA THR A 28 1.18 2.59 0.77
C THR A 28 2.36 3.11 -0.05
N LEU A 29 2.28 3.10 -1.38
CA LEU A 29 3.35 3.62 -2.25
C LEU A 29 3.50 5.14 -2.12
N GLN A 30 2.40 5.89 -2.06
CA GLN A 30 2.45 7.35 -1.87
C GLN A 30 3.09 7.73 -0.53
N LEU A 31 2.76 7.01 0.55
CA LEU A 31 3.41 7.19 1.85
C LEU A 31 4.90 6.83 1.81
N ALA A 32 5.26 5.73 1.14
CA ALA A 32 6.65 5.32 1.00
C ALA A 32 7.47 6.35 0.21
N ALA A 33 6.85 6.99 -0.79
CA ALA A 33 7.43 8.10 -1.55
C ALA A 33 7.51 9.43 -0.78
N GLY A 34 7.00 9.49 0.45
CA GLY A 34 7.07 10.68 1.31
C GLY A 34 5.91 11.67 1.15
N THR A 35 4.83 11.28 0.47
CA THR A 35 3.60 12.09 0.42
C THR A 35 2.98 12.14 1.82
N ASP A 36 2.49 13.30 2.24
CA ASP A 36 1.88 13.46 3.55
C ASP A 36 0.53 12.73 3.66
N LEU A 37 0.23 12.27 4.88
CA LEU A 37 -0.96 11.48 5.16
C LEU A 37 -2.27 12.21 4.82
N TYR A 38 -2.30 13.54 5.03
CA TYR A 38 -3.50 14.34 4.79
C TYR A 38 -3.80 14.45 3.29
N THR A 39 -2.77 14.71 2.46
CA THR A 39 -2.91 14.70 1.00
C THR A 39 -3.37 13.35 0.48
N ILE A 40 -2.80 12.25 0.96
CA ILE A 40 -3.24 10.90 0.57
C ILE A 40 -4.69 10.67 0.97
N SER A 41 -5.10 11.10 2.17
CA SER A 41 -6.48 11.02 2.63
C SER A 41 -7.45 11.75 1.68
N LYS A 42 -7.04 12.90 1.13
CA LYS A 42 -7.85 13.65 0.15
C LYS A 42 -7.85 13.01 -1.23
N MET A 43 -6.72 12.50 -1.70
CA MET A 43 -6.62 11.74 -2.96
C MET A 43 -7.49 10.48 -2.93
N LEU A 44 -7.58 9.84 -1.77
CA LEU A 44 -8.43 8.68 -1.54
C LEU A 44 -9.87 9.05 -1.16
N THR A 45 -10.24 10.32 -1.14
CA THR A 45 -11.59 10.79 -0.76
C THR A 45 -12.09 10.25 0.58
N HIS A 46 -11.19 10.07 1.54
CA HIS A 46 -11.54 9.65 2.89
C HIS A 46 -12.12 10.83 3.68
N SER A 47 -13.30 10.61 4.28
CA SER A 47 -13.96 11.57 5.17
C SER A 47 -13.24 11.74 6.51
N ASN A 48 -12.54 10.69 6.97
CA ASN A 48 -11.78 10.69 8.21
C ASN A 48 -10.34 10.22 7.97
N VAL A 49 -9.35 11.04 8.33
CA VAL A 49 -7.92 10.74 8.21
C VAL A 49 -7.51 9.47 8.97
N ALA A 50 -8.25 9.09 10.02
CA ALA A 50 -8.03 7.86 10.76
C ALA A 50 -8.06 6.60 9.87
N THR A 51 -8.88 6.58 8.81
CA THR A 51 -8.88 5.47 7.85
C THR A 51 -7.60 5.39 7.02
N THR A 52 -6.92 6.52 6.83
CA THR A 52 -5.63 6.60 6.13
C THR A 52 -4.46 6.23 7.05
N GLN A 53 -4.58 6.43 8.36
CA GLN A 53 -3.53 6.13 9.34
C GLN A 53 -3.08 4.66 9.31
N VAL A 54 -3.98 3.73 8.99
CA VAL A 54 -3.67 2.29 8.82
C VAL A 54 -2.52 2.05 7.84
N TYR A 55 -2.33 2.91 6.82
CA TYR A 55 -1.23 2.77 5.88
C TYR A 55 0.12 3.24 6.45
N ALA A 56 0.12 4.15 7.41
CA ALA A 56 1.34 4.63 8.05
C ALA A 56 2.01 3.53 8.88
N ASP A 57 1.22 2.72 9.57
CA ASP A 57 1.70 1.57 10.35
C ASP A 57 2.36 0.51 9.45
N VAL A 58 1.78 0.27 8.27
CA VAL A 58 2.36 -0.67 7.29
C VAL A 58 3.71 -0.17 6.78
N VAL A 59 3.85 1.13 6.50
CA VAL A 59 5.10 1.71 6.00
C VAL A 59 6.18 1.77 7.08
N SER A 60 5.81 2.02 8.34
CA SER A 60 6.79 2.02 9.45
C SER A 60 7.40 0.63 9.66
N ASP A 61 6.58 -0.42 9.61
CA ASP A 61 7.05 -1.80 9.68
C ASP A 61 7.96 -2.18 8.50
N LEU A 62 7.63 -1.72 7.29
CA LEU A 62 8.46 -1.92 6.10
C LEU A 62 9.82 -1.21 6.24
N LYS A 63 9.83 0.04 6.72
CA LYS A 63 11.07 0.80 6.97
C LYS A 63 11.96 0.12 8.01
N ARG A 64 11.37 -0.37 9.10
CA ARG A 64 12.09 -1.10 10.16
C ARG A 64 12.72 -2.37 9.61
N LYS A 65 11.94 -3.20 8.91
CA LYS A 65 12.47 -4.42 8.26
C LYS A 65 13.59 -4.09 7.28
N ALA A 66 13.46 -3.04 6.47
CA ALA A 66 14.51 -2.62 5.54
C ALA A 66 15.80 -2.20 6.26
N SER A 67 15.69 -1.51 7.40
CA SER A 67 16.85 -1.16 8.22
C SER A 67 17.55 -2.37 8.83
N GLU A 68 16.81 -3.41 9.20
CA GLU A 68 17.34 -4.66 9.78
C GLU A 68 18.05 -5.54 8.73
N GLN A 69 17.73 -5.40 7.44
CA GLN A 69 18.36 -6.20 6.37
C GLN A 69 19.84 -5.88 6.14
N ILE A 70 20.28 -4.64 6.40
CA ILE A 70 21.68 -4.24 6.28
C ILE A 70 22.25 -4.10 7.69
N THR A 71 22.73 -5.22 8.24
CA THR A 71 23.51 -5.20 9.48
C THR A 71 24.99 -5.06 9.12
N LEU A 72 25.57 -3.89 9.38
CA LEU A 72 27.02 -3.73 9.40
C LEU A 72 27.52 -4.35 10.70
N LYS A 73 28.20 -5.51 10.59
CA LYS A 73 28.95 -6.11 11.71
C LYS A 73 30.20 -5.31 11.99
#